data_AF-A0A1V4JZI3-F1
#
_entry.id   AF-A0A1V4JZI3-F1
#
_cell.length_a   1.000
_cell.length_b   1.000
_cell.length_c   1.000
_cell.angle_alpha   90.00
_cell.angle_beta   90.00
_cell.angle_gamma   90.00
#
_symmetry.space_group_name_H-M   'P 1'
#
loop_
_entity.id
_entity.type
_entity.pdbx_description
1 polymer ?
#
loop_
_entity_poly.entity_id
_entity_poly.type
_entity_poly.pdbx_seq_one_letter_code
_entity_poly.pdbx_strand_id
1 'polypeptide(L)'
;MRGAVDQRLRTEGSIYRELLFLTLAALGREHMDIAAFDKKYKSAYAKLAGSLGKDELRRRRAQPPSSKAIDCRKSFGATLEC
;
A
#
# COMPACT_ATOMS: atom_id res chain seq x y z
N MET A 1 18.48 -14.97 -0.02
CA MET A 1 17.65 -13.76 0.26
C MET A 1 16.37 -13.64 -0.57
N ARG A 2 16.20 -14.32 -1.73
CA ARG A 2 14.99 -14.18 -2.58
C ARG A 2 13.72 -14.90 -2.05
N GLY A 3 13.86 -15.85 -1.11
CA GLY A 3 12.73 -16.65 -0.61
C GLY A 3 11.85 -15.99 0.47
N ALA A 4 12.36 -14.98 1.18
CA ALA A 4 11.63 -14.37 2.31
C ALA A 4 10.60 -13.31 1.88
N VAL A 5 10.79 -12.70 0.70
CA VAL A 5 9.86 -11.69 0.14
C VAL A 5 8.60 -12.36 -0.41
N ASP A 6 8.75 -13.53 -1.04
CA ASP A 6 7.65 -14.30 -1.64
C ASP A 6 6.65 -14.78 -0.57
N GLN A 7 7.12 -15.19 0.62
CA GLN A 7 6.25 -15.73 1.65
C GLN A 7 5.43 -14.67 2.42
N ARG A 8 5.84 -13.38 2.41
CA ARG A 8 5.03 -12.26 2.94
C ARG A 8 3.98 -11.75 1.95
N LEU A 9 4.20 -11.92 0.65
CA LEU A 9 3.25 -11.52 -0.39
C LEU A 9 2.04 -12.47 -0.48
N ARG A 10 2.18 -13.71 0.01
CA ARG A 10 1.16 -14.77 -0.16
C ARG A 10 0.04 -14.78 0.89
N THR A 11 0.13 -14.02 1.97
CA THR A 11 -0.82 -14.15 3.08
C THR A 11 -1.68 -12.88 3.21
N GLU A 12 -2.87 -12.91 2.60
CA GLU A 12 -4.03 -12.12 3.03
C GLU A 12 -3.87 -10.57 3.04
N GLY A 13 -2.86 -10.03 2.34
CA GLY A 13 -2.59 -8.60 2.29
C GLY A 13 -3.54 -7.81 1.38
N SER A 14 -3.68 -6.50 1.64
CA SER A 14 -4.22 -5.58 0.64
C SER A 14 -3.15 -5.30 -0.42
N ILE A 15 -3.56 -5.22 -1.69
CA ILE A 15 -2.67 -4.88 -2.81
C ILE A 15 -1.91 -3.58 -2.54
N TYR A 16 -2.57 -2.63 -1.88
CA TYR A 16 -1.96 -1.39 -1.41
C TYR A 16 -0.69 -1.62 -0.56
N ARG A 17 -0.76 -2.51 0.45
CA ARG A 17 0.38 -2.79 1.34
C ARG A 17 1.52 -3.48 0.60
N GLU A 18 1.18 -4.38 -0.32
CA GLU A 18 2.17 -5.09 -1.14
C GLU A 18 2.93 -4.11 -2.04
N LEU A 19 2.23 -3.25 -2.80
CA LEU A 19 2.87 -2.24 -3.63
C LEU A 19 3.68 -1.23 -2.82
N LEU A 20 3.17 -0.81 -1.67
CA LEU A 20 3.90 0.10 -0.78
C LEU A 20 5.21 -0.55 -0.32
N PHE A 21 5.16 -1.81 0.12
CA PHE A 21 6.35 -2.55 0.53
C PHE A 21 7.35 -2.72 -0.61
N LEU A 22 6.88 -3.15 -1.79
CA LEU A 22 7.73 -3.33 -2.97
C LEU A 22 8.41 -2.02 -3.36
N THR A 23 7.67 -0.92 -3.34
CA THR A 23 8.21 0.40 -3.68
C THR A 23 9.23 0.86 -2.63
N LEU A 24 8.97 0.59 -1.34
CA LEU A 24 9.90 0.91 -0.24
C LEU A 24 11.18 0.09 -0.32
N ALA A 25 11.07 -1.19 -0.68
CA ALA A 25 12.21 -2.08 -0.86
C ALA A 25 13.05 -1.67 -2.09
N ALA A 26 12.41 -1.17 -3.16
CA ALA A 26 13.09 -0.77 -4.38
C ALA A 26 13.77 0.60 -4.31
N LEU A 27 13.11 1.60 -3.70
CA LEU A 27 13.62 2.98 -3.62
C LEU A 27 14.36 3.28 -2.30
N GLY A 28 14.14 2.48 -1.26
CA GLY A 28 14.58 2.81 0.10
C GLY A 28 13.64 3.81 0.79
N ARG A 29 13.68 3.86 2.13
CA ARG A 29 12.84 4.78 2.92
C ARG A 29 13.21 6.25 2.76
N GLU A 30 14.50 6.53 2.53
CA GLU A 30 15.00 7.91 2.41
C GLU A 30 14.49 8.62 1.14
N HIS A 31 14.28 7.85 0.07
CA HIS A 31 13.89 8.40 -1.23
C HIS A 31 12.39 8.30 -1.51
N MET A 32 11.59 7.77 -0.58
CA MET A 32 10.14 7.64 -0.75
C MET A 32 9.34 8.63 0.11
N ASP A 33 8.57 9.48 -0.56
CA ASP A 33 7.43 10.17 0.05
C ASP A 33 6.18 9.27 0.04
N ILE A 34 5.87 8.70 1.21
CA ILE A 34 4.71 7.82 1.41
C ILE A 34 3.39 8.57 1.15
N ALA A 35 3.29 9.86 1.46
CA ALA A 35 2.07 10.64 1.22
C ALA A 35 1.86 10.88 -0.29
N ALA A 36 2.93 11.12 -1.03
CA ALA A 36 2.88 11.19 -2.50
C ALA A 36 2.48 9.84 -3.11
N PHE A 37 2.98 8.73 -2.58
CA PHE A 37 2.56 7.38 -2.98
C PHE A 37 1.06 7.17 -2.74
N ASP A 38 0.54 7.51 -1.55
CA ASP A 38 -0.89 7.38 -1.23
C ASP A 38 -1.78 8.12 -2.21
N LYS A 39 -1.40 9.36 -2.53
CA LYS A 39 -2.14 10.21 -3.47
C LYS A 39 -2.17 9.58 -4.86
N LYS A 40 -1.02 9.05 -5.33
CA LYS A 40 -0.92 8.34 -6.62
C LYS A 40 -1.76 7.06 -6.62
N TYR A 41 -1.68 6.25 -5.57
CA TYR A 41 -2.47 5.02 -5.47
C TYR A 41 -3.97 5.30 -5.45
N LYS A 42 -4.42 6.29 -4.67
CA LYS A 42 -5.84 6.69 -4.62
C LYS A 42 -6.35 7.17 -5.99
N SER A 43 -5.53 7.93 -6.73
CA SER A 43 -5.86 8.36 -8.10
C SER A 43 -5.96 7.17 -9.06
N ALA A 44 -5.01 6.23 -9.02
CA ALA A 44 -5.04 5.03 -9.83
C ALA A 44 -6.26 4.15 -9.51
N TYR A 45 -6.57 3.96 -8.22
CA TYR A 45 -7.77 3.25 -7.77
C TYR A 45 -9.05 3.90 -8.30
N ALA A 46 -9.17 5.23 -8.23
CA ALA A 46 -10.35 5.94 -8.73
C ALA A 46 -10.55 5.76 -10.25
N LYS A 47 -9.45 5.81 -11.03
CA LYS A 47 -9.49 5.52 -12.46
C LYS A 47 -9.91 4.08 -12.74
N LEU A 48 -9.32 3.12 -12.02
CA LEU A 48 -9.68 1.70 -12.16
C LEU A 48 -11.12 1.43 -11.71
N ALA A 49 -11.64 2.14 -10.71
CA ALA A 49 -13.02 1.97 -10.25
C ALA A 49 -14.03 2.39 -11.32
N GLY A 50 -13.69 3.38 -12.16
CA GLY A 50 -14.49 3.78 -13.31
C GLY A 50 -14.46 2.77 -14.46
N SER A 51 -13.38 2.00 -14.62
CA SER A 51 -13.22 1.05 -15.73
C SER A 51 -13.60 -0.39 -15.38
N LEU A 52 -13.27 -0.86 -14.18
CA LEU A 52 -13.42 -2.25 -13.74
C LEU A 52 -14.58 -2.46 -12.75
N GLY A 53 -15.11 -1.37 -12.19
CA GLY A 53 -16.15 -1.40 -11.16
C GLY A 53 -15.61 -1.62 -9.74
N LYS A 54 -16.36 -1.14 -8.75
CA LYS A 54 -15.95 -1.16 -7.34
C LYS A 54 -15.93 -2.58 -6.73
N ASP A 55 -16.83 -3.46 -7.15
CA ASP A 55 -16.91 -4.83 -6.62
C ASP A 55 -15.73 -5.69 -7.06
N GLU A 56 -15.27 -5.55 -8.30
CA GLU A 56 -14.06 -6.23 -8.79
C GLU A 56 -12.83 -5.79 -8.00
N LEU A 57 -12.68 -4.48 -7.77
CA LEU A 57 -11.59 -3.95 -6.96
C LEU A 57 -11.65 -4.40 -5.49
N ARG A 58 -12.85 -4.59 -4.95
CA ARG A 58 -13.05 -5.17 -3.63
C ARG A 58 -12.66 -6.65 -3.58
N ARG A 59 -13.05 -7.45 -4.57
CA ARG A 59 -12.62 -8.86 -4.69
C ARG A 59 -11.10 -8.98 -4.76
N ARG A 60 -10.45 -8.03 -5.44
CA ARG A 60 -8.99 -7.93 -5.53
C ARG A 60 -8.31 -7.32 -4.30
N ARG A 61 -9.04 -6.92 -3.25
CA ARG A 61 -8.49 -6.22 -2.07
C ARG A 61 -7.65 -4.99 -2.43
N ALA A 62 -8.06 -4.27 -3.48
CA ALA A 62 -7.36 -3.09 -4.00
C ALA A 62 -7.72 -1.79 -3.28
N GLN A 63 -8.61 -1.85 -2.29
CA GLN A 63 -9.11 -0.66 -1.59
C GLN A 63 -7.95 0.09 -0.92
N PRO A 64 -7.87 1.42 -1.11
CA PRO A 64 -6.90 2.22 -0.40
C PRO A 64 -7.24 2.23 1.11
N PRO A 65 -6.25 2.43 1.99
CA PRO A 65 -6.50 2.64 3.41
C PRO A 65 -7.41 3.87 3.62
N SER A 66 -8.20 3.83 4.69
CA SER A 66 -9.02 4.97 5.10
C SER A 66 -8.14 6.15 5.52
N SER A 67 -8.69 7.38 5.48
CA SER A 67 -7.95 8.57 5.95
C SER A 67 -7.45 8.39 7.39
N LYS A 68 -8.31 7.84 8.27
CA LYS A 68 -7.92 7.52 9.66
C LYS A 68 -6.74 6.55 9.71
N ALA A 69 -6.70 5.53 8.86
CA ALA A 69 -5.57 4.60 8.82
C ALA A 69 -4.29 5.25 8.28
N ILE A 70 -4.40 6.17 7.31
CA ILE A 70 -3.28 6.98 6.81
C ILE A 70 -2.74 7.87 7.94
N ASP A 71 -3.62 8.53 8.68
CA ASP A 71 -3.24 9.42 9.79
C ASP A 71 -2.64 8.62 10.96
N CYS A 72 -3.22 7.48 11.33
CA CYS A 72 -2.62 6.57 12.32
C CYS A 72 -1.20 6.17 11.92
N ARG A 73 -0.95 5.88 10.63
CA ARG A 73 0.41 5.58 10.17
C ARG A 73 1.35 6.78 10.28
N LYS A 74 0.87 8.01 10.06
CA LYS A 74 1.71 9.20 10.24
C LYS A 74 2.07 9.40 11.72
N SER A 75 1.11 9.18 12.62
CA SER A 75 1.29 9.39 14.06
C SER A 75 2.08 8.27 14.76
N PHE A 76 1.91 7.02 14.31
CA PHE A 76 2.48 5.82 14.97
C PHE A 76 3.44 5.03 14.09
N GLY A 77 3.69 5.45 12.84
CA GLY A 77 4.57 4.77 11.90
C GLY A 77 6.03 5.20 11.99
N ALA A 78 6.35 6.18 12.84
CA ALA A 78 7.70 6.34 13.37
C ALA A 78 7.99 5.08 14.18
N THR A 79 9.10 4.42 13.86
CA THR A 79 9.53 3.15 14.43
C THR A 79 9.38 3.19 15.95
N LEU A 80 8.57 2.28 16.51
CA LEU A 80 8.82 1.83 17.87
C LEU A 80 10.21 1.17 17.81
N GLU A 81 11.23 1.92 18.19
CA GLU A 81 12.51 1.32 18.54
C GLU A 81 12.26 0.54 19.84
N CYS A 82 12.34 -0.78 19.76
CA CYS A 82 12.41 -1.66 20.91
C CYS A 82 13.88 -2.03 21.13
#